data_AF-A0A3N4J386-F1
#
_entry.id   AF-A0A3N4J386-F1
#
_cell.length_a   1.000
_cell.length_b   1.000
_cell.length_c   1.000
_cell.angle_alpha   90.00
_cell.angle_beta   90.00
_cell.angle_gamma   90.00
#
_symmetry.space_group_name_H-M   'P 1'
#
loop_
_entity.id
_entity.type
_entity.pdbx_description
1 polymer ?
#
loop_
_entity_poly.entity_id
_entity_poly.type
_entity_poly.pdbx_seq_one_letter_code
_entity_poly.pdbx_strand_id
1 'polypeptide(L)'
;TANARGLSTARLLPQKQQKSSLRIASDTIEAFPRCSVSNFSKLRANKRFAYFDRTKYVFVLDSIDADVLLFLRPRRFGKSLTLSMLEHFHGVQHRAQYGELFKDLDVDKDVKQNRVTPGQYLILKFNFAKVRRTRDLNEAAQGLANNIIQSLEEFYGDYYPYLGGSLDQLISKEINQGDAIYSLANLVDIVDHTLREVKNGGDKKHPLANVKGIYLLADEYDAFSNEYMDPHNSQPWAASAASSLVKGFWATVKEMVA
;
A
#
# COMPACT_ATOMS: atom_id res chain seq x y z
N THR A 1 -11.72 -26.24 26.97
CA THR A 1 -12.23 -25.82 28.29
C THR A 1 -12.68 -24.37 28.16
N ALA A 2 -13.97 -24.07 28.36
CA ALA A 2 -14.48 -22.70 28.17
C ALA A 2 -13.90 -21.75 29.24
N ASN A 3 -13.53 -20.53 28.85
CA ASN A 3 -13.14 -19.50 29.81
C ASN A 3 -14.38 -18.78 30.38
N ALA A 4 -14.18 -17.91 31.37
CA ALA A 4 -15.23 -17.16 32.08
C ALA A 4 -16.15 -16.28 31.20
N ARG A 5 -15.92 -16.21 29.88
CA ARG A 5 -16.75 -15.50 28.90
C ARG A 5 -17.55 -16.41 27.97
N GLY A 6 -17.59 -17.73 28.23
CA GLY A 6 -18.41 -18.69 27.45
C GLY A 6 -17.88 -18.98 26.04
N LEU A 7 -16.65 -18.57 25.70
CA LEU A 7 -16.02 -18.88 24.42
C LEU A 7 -15.32 -20.24 24.49
N SER A 8 -15.68 -21.14 23.59
CA SER A 8 -15.01 -22.44 23.41
C SER A 8 -13.62 -22.23 22.82
N THR A 9 -12.57 -22.50 23.61
CA THR A 9 -11.19 -22.57 23.12
C THR A 9 -10.92 -23.98 22.60
N ALA A 10 -11.30 -24.23 21.34
CA ALA A 10 -10.90 -25.45 20.66
C ALA A 10 -9.39 -25.38 20.36
N ARG A 11 -8.60 -26.32 20.90
CA ARG A 11 -7.19 -26.50 20.51
C ARG A 11 -7.14 -27.04 19.09
N LEU A 12 -6.57 -26.27 18.18
CA LEU A 12 -6.36 -26.73 16.80
C LEU A 12 -5.02 -27.44 16.73
N LEU A 13 -5.05 -28.75 16.49
CA LEU A 13 -3.83 -29.55 16.36
C LEU A 13 -3.03 -29.08 15.11
N PRO A 14 -1.69 -28.97 15.20
CA PRO A 14 -0.84 -28.38 14.14
C PRO A 14 -0.92 -29.07 12.76
N GLN A 15 -1.31 -30.33 12.71
CA GLN A 15 -1.04 -31.20 11.55
C GLN A 15 -2.06 -31.16 10.39
N LYS A 16 -3.14 -30.35 10.44
CA LYS A 16 -4.17 -30.32 9.38
C LYS A 16 -4.26 -29.03 8.54
N GLN A 17 -3.25 -28.16 8.57
CA GLN A 17 -3.29 -26.88 7.81
C GLN A 17 -2.72 -26.92 6.39
N GLN A 18 -2.21 -28.06 5.90
CA GLN A 18 -1.48 -28.10 4.61
C GLN A 18 -2.30 -27.69 3.36
N LYS A 19 -3.63 -27.65 3.43
CA LYS A 19 -4.52 -27.18 2.34
C LYS A 19 -5.43 -26.01 2.73
N SER A 20 -5.33 -25.49 3.96
CA SER A 20 -6.21 -24.41 4.43
C SER A 20 -5.51 -23.07 4.28
N SER A 21 -6.24 -22.06 3.81
CA SER A 21 -5.79 -20.67 3.86
C SER A 21 -5.82 -20.10 5.28
N LEU A 22 -6.45 -20.77 6.25
CA LEU A 22 -6.47 -20.29 7.64
C LEU A 22 -5.16 -20.66 8.36
N ARG A 23 -4.39 -19.64 8.75
CA ARG A 23 -3.14 -19.74 9.51
C ARG A 23 -3.36 -19.32 10.95
N ILE A 24 -2.79 -20.09 11.87
CA ILE A 24 -2.89 -19.84 13.31
C ILE A 24 -1.51 -20.13 13.90
N ALA A 25 -0.93 -19.14 14.57
CA ALA A 25 0.42 -19.23 15.11
C ALA A 25 0.47 -19.79 16.54
N SER A 26 -0.68 -19.94 17.21
CA SER A 26 -0.84 -20.50 18.55
C SER A 26 -1.74 -21.75 18.54
N ASP A 27 -1.65 -22.55 19.60
CA ASP A 27 -2.57 -23.67 19.85
C ASP A 27 -3.98 -23.20 20.26
N THR A 28 -4.16 -21.91 20.50
CA THR A 28 -5.42 -21.27 20.91
C THR A 28 -5.75 -20.06 20.05
N ILE A 29 -6.95 -20.00 19.47
CA ILE A 29 -7.47 -18.77 18.84
C ILE A 29 -8.17 -17.95 19.92
N GLU A 30 -7.70 -16.74 20.19
CA GLU A 30 -8.43 -15.81 21.08
C GLU A 30 -9.41 -14.94 20.28
N ALA A 31 -9.07 -14.56 19.05
CA ALA A 31 -9.93 -13.76 18.19
C ALA A 31 -9.60 -13.94 16.71
N PHE A 32 -10.64 -13.83 15.86
CA PHE A 32 -10.43 -13.37 14.50
C PHE A 32 -10.11 -11.87 14.56
N PRO A 33 -9.16 -11.37 13.75
CA PRO A 33 -8.88 -9.96 13.67
C PRO A 33 -10.20 -9.24 13.35
N ARG A 34 -10.65 -8.42 14.31
CA ARG A 34 -11.82 -7.56 14.11
C ARG A 34 -11.52 -6.67 12.89
N CYS A 35 -12.55 -6.28 12.15
CA CYS A 35 -12.43 -5.49 10.90
C CYS A 35 -11.57 -4.21 11.00
N SER A 36 -11.16 -3.81 12.21
CA SER A 36 -10.28 -2.68 12.51
C SER A 36 -8.78 -2.96 12.39
N VAL A 37 -8.33 -4.22 12.31
CA VAL A 37 -6.89 -4.52 12.11
C VAL A 37 -6.61 -4.55 10.61
N SER A 38 -6.16 -3.42 10.07
CA SER A 38 -5.79 -3.25 8.65
C SER A 38 -4.29 -3.36 8.38
N ASN A 39 -3.46 -3.48 9.42
CA ASN A 39 -2.00 -3.58 9.28
C ASN A 39 -1.56 -5.05 9.34
N PHE A 40 -0.94 -5.52 8.25
CA PHE A 40 -0.51 -6.91 8.09
C PHE A 40 0.59 -7.30 9.08
N SER A 41 1.60 -6.45 9.26
CA SER A 41 2.69 -6.72 10.22
C SER A 41 2.19 -6.88 11.65
N LYS A 42 1.36 -5.95 12.13
CA LYS A 42 0.73 -6.03 13.47
C LYS A 42 -0.09 -7.31 13.65
N LEU A 43 -0.78 -7.74 12.59
CA LEU A 43 -1.58 -8.96 12.60
C LEU A 43 -0.68 -10.20 12.69
N ARG A 44 0.42 -10.25 11.94
CA ARG A 44 1.37 -11.38 11.93
C ARG A 44 2.21 -11.46 13.20
N ALA A 45 2.62 -10.32 13.76
CA ALA A 45 3.38 -10.25 15.01
C ALA A 45 2.55 -10.76 16.22
N ASN A 46 1.22 -10.59 16.19
CA ASN A 46 0.35 -11.08 17.25
C ASN A 46 -0.05 -12.54 17.02
N LYS A 47 0.63 -13.46 17.70
CA LYS A 47 0.41 -14.91 17.60
C LYS A 47 -1.02 -15.37 17.97
N ARG A 48 -1.81 -14.55 18.66
CA ARG A 48 -3.17 -14.87 19.11
C ARG A 48 -4.24 -14.68 18.04
N PHE A 49 -3.90 -14.04 16.91
CA PHE A 49 -4.83 -13.80 15.82
C PHE A 49 -4.74 -14.89 14.74
N ALA A 50 -5.91 -15.25 14.21
CA ALA A 50 -5.99 -16.08 13.02
C ALA A 50 -5.85 -15.21 11.75
N TYR A 51 -5.13 -15.69 10.74
CA TYR A 51 -4.92 -15.00 9.47
C TYR A 51 -5.46 -15.84 8.31
N PHE A 52 -6.27 -15.25 7.45
CA PHE A 52 -6.63 -15.86 6.17
C PHE A 52 -5.57 -15.51 5.13
N ASP A 53 -4.71 -16.48 4.86
CA ASP A 53 -3.62 -16.40 3.90
C ASP A 53 -4.14 -16.19 2.48
N ARG A 54 -3.89 -14.98 1.99
CA ARG A 54 -4.15 -14.55 0.62
C ARG A 54 -2.85 -14.32 -0.15
N THR A 55 -1.71 -14.69 0.41
CA THR A 55 -0.40 -14.36 -0.17
C THR A 55 -0.11 -15.11 -1.47
N LYS A 56 -0.80 -16.23 -1.73
CA LYS A 56 -0.78 -16.89 -3.05
C LYS A 56 -1.12 -15.95 -4.21
N TYR A 57 -1.91 -14.90 -3.96
CA TYR A 57 -2.27 -13.93 -4.99
C TYR A 57 -1.14 -12.96 -5.32
N VAL A 58 -0.08 -12.85 -4.50
CA VAL A 58 1.09 -12.04 -4.84
C VAL A 58 1.71 -12.51 -6.15
N PHE A 59 1.97 -13.81 -6.29
CA PHE A 59 2.45 -14.38 -7.55
C PHE A 59 1.47 -14.18 -8.71
N VAL A 60 0.16 -14.32 -8.45
CA VAL A 60 -0.86 -14.08 -9.48
C VAL A 60 -0.81 -12.63 -9.96
N LEU A 61 -0.74 -11.66 -9.03
CA LEU A 61 -0.67 -10.23 -9.36
C LEU A 61 0.61 -9.91 -10.14
N ASP A 62 1.76 -10.44 -9.71
CA ASP A 62 3.06 -10.26 -10.40
C ASP A 62 3.09 -10.92 -11.79
N SER A 63 2.22 -11.91 -12.05
CA SER A 63 2.11 -12.60 -13.35
C SER A 63 1.17 -11.91 -14.33
N ILE A 64 0.38 -10.93 -13.88
CA ILE A 64 -0.50 -10.17 -14.76
C ILE A 64 0.34 -9.10 -15.45
N ASP A 65 0.35 -9.12 -16.77
CA ASP A 65 0.95 -8.08 -17.61
C ASP A 65 0.03 -6.85 -17.64
N ALA A 66 0.01 -6.11 -16.54
CA ALA A 66 -0.75 -4.88 -16.39
C ALA A 66 -0.06 -3.89 -15.46
N ASP A 67 0.05 -2.66 -15.96
CA ASP A 67 0.57 -1.48 -15.28
C ASP A 67 -0.30 -1.02 -14.11
N VAL A 68 -1.61 -1.25 -14.20
CA VAL A 68 -2.60 -0.82 -13.20
C VAL A 68 -3.57 -1.96 -12.89
N LEU A 69 -3.64 -2.35 -11.62
CA LEU A 69 -4.53 -3.39 -11.13
C LEU A 69 -5.68 -2.79 -10.32
N LEU A 70 -6.90 -2.91 -10.84
CA LEU A 70 -8.11 -2.42 -10.18
C LEU A 70 -8.78 -3.51 -9.33
N PHE A 71 -8.87 -3.29 -8.01
CA PHE A 71 -9.59 -4.19 -7.11
C PHE A 71 -11.06 -3.80 -6.96
N LEU A 72 -11.95 -4.41 -7.76
CA LEU A 72 -13.40 -4.17 -7.69
C LEU A 72 -14.00 -4.49 -6.29
N ARG A 73 -14.99 -3.69 -5.85
CA ARG A 73 -15.20 -3.47 -4.41
C ARG A 73 -16.53 -3.99 -3.81
N PRO A 74 -16.48 -5.13 -3.08
CA PRO A 74 -17.39 -5.36 -1.95
C PRO A 74 -16.85 -4.76 -0.64
N ARG A 75 -17.68 -4.08 0.16
CA ARG A 75 -17.28 -3.40 1.41
C ARG A 75 -16.90 -4.42 2.50
N ARG A 76 -15.85 -4.14 3.30
CA ARG A 76 -15.35 -4.96 4.44
C ARG A 76 -14.69 -6.32 4.10
N PHE A 77 -14.29 -6.55 2.86
CA PHE A 77 -13.62 -7.80 2.44
C PHE A 77 -12.10 -7.87 2.74
N GLY A 78 -11.58 -6.99 3.60
CA GLY A 78 -10.16 -7.00 4.01
C GLY A 78 -9.19 -6.39 2.99
N LYS A 79 -9.66 -5.50 2.12
CA LYS A 79 -8.82 -4.85 1.10
C LYS A 79 -7.65 -4.06 1.68
N SER A 80 -7.88 -3.23 2.70
CA SER A 80 -6.78 -2.50 3.36
C SER A 80 -5.73 -3.43 3.96
N LEU A 81 -6.15 -4.60 4.47
CA LEU A 81 -5.22 -5.63 4.94
C LEU A 81 -4.43 -6.26 3.78
N THR A 82 -5.05 -6.47 2.62
CA THR A 82 -4.36 -6.91 1.40
C THR A 82 -3.37 -5.86 0.91
N LEU A 83 -3.72 -4.57 0.87
CA LEU A 83 -2.79 -3.50 0.51
C LEU A 83 -1.62 -3.44 1.50
N SER A 84 -1.90 -3.59 2.81
CA SER A 84 -0.83 -3.68 3.81
C SER A 84 0.04 -4.92 3.63
N MET A 85 -0.52 -6.06 3.21
CA MET A 85 0.26 -7.25 2.88
C MET A 85 1.19 -7.01 1.68
N LEU A 86 0.69 -6.36 0.62
CA LEU A 86 1.48 -6.00 -0.57
C LEU A 86 2.57 -4.98 -0.23
N GLU A 87 2.27 -3.96 0.57
CA GLU A 87 3.23 -2.99 1.11
C GLU A 87 4.41 -3.70 1.81
N HIS A 88 4.12 -4.64 2.72
CA HIS A 88 5.17 -5.36 3.44
C HIS A 88 5.89 -6.41 2.58
N PHE A 89 5.25 -6.92 1.52
CA PHE A 89 5.89 -7.89 0.63
C PHE A 89 6.81 -7.19 -0.38
N HIS A 90 6.33 -6.14 -1.05
CA HIS A 90 7.03 -5.46 -2.14
C HIS A 90 7.96 -4.33 -1.66
N GLY A 91 7.72 -3.75 -0.47
CA GLY A 91 8.46 -2.60 0.02
C GLY A 91 9.90 -2.92 0.42
N VAL A 92 10.87 -2.20 -0.15
CA VAL A 92 12.29 -2.34 0.17
C VAL A 92 12.58 -2.12 1.66
N GLN A 93 11.85 -1.21 2.32
CA GLN A 93 11.96 -0.92 3.75
C GLN A 93 11.57 -2.11 4.64
N HIS A 94 10.81 -3.07 4.11
CA HIS A 94 10.34 -4.25 4.83
C HIS A 94 11.14 -5.52 4.53
N ARG A 95 12.17 -5.47 3.67
CA ARG A 95 12.97 -6.65 3.27
C ARG A 95 13.47 -7.48 4.45
N ALA A 96 14.00 -6.81 5.48
CA ALA A 96 14.53 -7.47 6.67
C ALA A 96 13.46 -8.23 7.47
N GLN A 97 12.19 -7.86 7.33
CA GLN A 97 11.05 -8.44 8.06
C GLN A 97 10.41 -9.62 7.31
N TYR A 98 10.86 -9.94 6.09
CA TYR A 98 10.25 -10.98 5.25
C TYR A 98 10.09 -12.31 6.00
N GLY A 99 11.16 -12.79 6.63
CA GLY A 99 11.17 -14.09 7.34
C GLY A 99 10.24 -14.13 8.55
N GLU A 100 9.97 -13.00 9.20
CA GLU A 100 9.01 -12.92 10.30
C GLU A 100 7.58 -12.93 9.78
N LEU A 101 7.31 -12.15 8.73
CA LEU A 101 5.96 -11.86 8.26
C LEU A 101 5.40 -12.94 7.33
N PHE A 102 6.23 -13.47 6.43
CA PHE A 102 5.80 -14.31 5.31
C PHE A 102 6.17 -15.78 5.43
N LYS A 103 7.02 -16.17 6.39
CA LYS A 103 7.38 -17.57 6.60
C LYS A 103 6.12 -18.43 6.79
N ASP A 104 6.13 -19.57 6.11
CA ASP A 104 5.06 -20.59 6.11
C ASP A 104 3.70 -20.11 5.53
N LEU A 105 3.67 -18.92 4.89
CA LEU A 105 2.56 -18.49 4.05
C LEU A 105 2.72 -19.04 2.62
N ASP A 106 1.65 -19.03 1.84
CA ASP A 106 1.66 -19.62 0.50
C ASP A 106 2.70 -18.97 -0.44
N VAL A 107 2.90 -17.65 -0.37
CA VAL A 107 3.91 -16.94 -1.18
C VAL A 107 5.34 -17.38 -0.88
N ASP A 108 5.61 -17.92 0.32
CA ASP A 108 6.97 -18.34 0.70
C ASP A 108 7.47 -19.50 -0.17
N LYS A 109 6.56 -20.31 -0.69
CA LYS A 109 6.88 -21.35 -1.68
C LYS A 109 7.32 -20.73 -3.00
N ASP A 110 6.66 -19.67 -3.44
CA ASP A 110 6.97 -18.94 -4.68
C ASP A 110 8.32 -18.24 -4.57
N VAL A 111 8.62 -17.62 -3.42
CA VAL A 111 9.92 -17.00 -3.13
C VAL A 111 11.04 -18.03 -3.13
N LYS A 112 10.86 -19.17 -2.43
CA LYS A 112 11.86 -20.26 -2.41
C LYS A 112 12.12 -20.88 -3.78
N GLN A 113 11.15 -20.79 -4.69
CA GLN A 113 11.26 -21.24 -6.09
C GLN A 113 11.75 -20.13 -7.03
N ASN A 114 12.12 -18.95 -6.52
CA ASN A 114 12.51 -17.77 -7.28
C ASN A 114 11.46 -17.31 -8.32
N ARG A 115 10.17 -17.57 -8.06
CA ARG A 115 9.07 -17.09 -8.92
C ARG A 115 8.70 -15.64 -8.67
N VAL A 116 8.88 -15.19 -7.42
CA VAL A 116 8.66 -13.81 -6.98
C VAL A 116 9.77 -13.43 -6.03
N THR A 117 10.11 -12.14 -6.00
CA THR A 117 11.17 -11.62 -5.13
C THR A 117 10.59 -10.51 -4.26
N PRO A 118 10.70 -10.60 -2.92
CA PRO A 118 10.19 -9.57 -2.03
C PRO A 118 11.04 -8.30 -2.08
N GLY A 119 10.44 -7.18 -1.70
CA GLY A 119 11.13 -5.91 -1.47
C GLY A 119 11.64 -5.22 -2.73
N GLN A 120 11.07 -5.47 -3.89
CA GLN A 120 11.58 -4.90 -5.16
C GLN A 120 11.10 -3.48 -5.46
N TYR A 121 10.41 -2.80 -4.55
CA TYR A 121 9.80 -1.50 -4.84
C TYR A 121 9.90 -0.51 -3.68
N LEU A 122 9.85 0.78 -4.01
CA LEU A 122 9.53 1.86 -3.08
C LEU A 122 8.00 2.00 -3.03
N ILE A 123 7.39 2.08 -1.86
CA ILE A 123 5.94 2.09 -1.72
C ILE A 123 5.45 3.52 -1.62
N LEU A 124 4.64 3.95 -2.58
CA LEU A 124 3.90 5.21 -2.50
C LEU A 124 2.44 4.91 -2.17
N LYS A 125 1.95 5.42 -1.04
CA LYS A 125 0.64 5.04 -0.52
C LYS A 125 -0.28 6.23 -0.34
N PHE A 126 -1.48 6.11 -0.90
CA PHE A 126 -2.57 7.06 -0.72
C PHE A 126 -3.73 6.40 0.03
N ASN A 127 -4.33 7.14 0.97
CA ASN A 127 -5.53 6.72 1.68
C ASN A 127 -6.57 7.83 1.63
N PHE A 128 -7.43 7.75 0.62
CA PHE A 128 -8.44 8.78 0.35
C PHE A 128 -9.59 8.78 1.38
N ALA A 129 -9.72 7.77 2.24
CA ALA A 129 -10.70 7.80 3.33
C ALA A 129 -10.33 8.79 4.45
N LYS A 130 -9.08 9.26 4.51
CA LYS A 130 -8.65 10.30 5.46
C LYS A 130 -9.07 11.72 5.05
N VAL A 131 -9.44 11.93 3.78
CA VAL A 131 -9.83 13.25 3.29
C VAL A 131 -11.14 13.67 3.95
N ARG A 132 -11.13 14.84 4.60
CA ARG A 132 -12.32 15.37 5.27
C ARG A 132 -13.43 15.59 4.25
N ARG A 133 -14.61 15.05 4.55
CA ARG A 133 -15.83 15.30 3.77
C ARG A 133 -16.39 16.67 4.16
N THR A 134 -16.63 17.50 3.16
CA THR A 134 -17.24 18.84 3.28
C THR A 134 -18.20 19.01 2.11
N ARG A 135 -19.16 19.93 2.19
CA ARG A 135 -20.03 20.25 1.05
C ARG A 135 -19.41 21.28 0.12
N ASP A 136 -18.37 21.98 0.58
CA ASP A 136 -17.65 22.97 -0.22
C ASP A 136 -16.58 22.27 -1.08
N LEU A 137 -16.76 22.33 -2.40
CA LEU A 137 -15.86 21.69 -3.36
C LEU A 137 -14.45 22.31 -3.39
N ASN A 138 -14.28 23.57 -2.98
CA ASN A 138 -12.97 24.19 -2.86
C ASN A 138 -12.24 23.67 -1.61
N GLU A 139 -12.94 23.60 -0.47
CA GLU A 139 -12.38 22.97 0.74
C GLU A 139 -12.06 21.49 0.50
N ALA A 140 -12.90 20.78 -0.27
CA ALA A 140 -12.66 19.39 -0.65
C ALA A 140 -11.40 19.25 -1.52
N ALA A 141 -11.21 20.15 -2.50
CA ALA A 141 -10.01 20.20 -3.33
C ALA A 141 -8.75 20.44 -2.49
N GLN A 142 -8.80 21.40 -1.56
CA GLN A 142 -7.68 21.68 -0.66
C GLN A 142 -7.39 20.47 0.25
N GLY A 143 -8.42 19.83 0.79
CA GLY A 143 -8.27 18.62 1.61
C GLY A 143 -7.62 17.46 0.85
N LEU A 144 -7.98 17.30 -0.43
CA LEU A 144 -7.37 16.31 -1.31
C LEU A 144 -5.90 16.65 -1.62
N ALA A 145 -5.60 17.92 -1.95
CA ALA A 145 -4.23 18.37 -2.21
C ALA A 145 -3.32 18.13 -1.00
N ASN A 146 -3.79 18.52 0.20
CA ASN A 146 -3.07 18.30 1.45
C ASN A 146 -2.84 16.81 1.73
N ASN A 147 -3.83 15.95 1.41
CA ASN A 147 -3.67 14.51 1.59
C ASN A 147 -2.62 13.92 0.63
N ILE A 148 -2.58 14.39 -0.61
CA ILE A 148 -1.54 13.99 -1.57
C ILE A 148 -0.18 14.43 -1.04
N ILE A 149 0.00 15.72 -0.71
CA ILE A 149 1.26 16.26 -0.19
C ILE A 149 1.73 15.49 1.05
N GLN A 150 0.84 15.24 2.01
CA GLN A 150 1.18 14.45 3.20
C GLN A 150 1.69 13.05 2.84
N SER A 151 1.07 12.38 1.87
CA SER A 151 1.54 11.08 1.38
C SER A 151 2.93 11.15 0.73
N LEU A 152 3.27 12.26 0.05
CA LEU A 152 4.61 12.47 -0.53
C LEU A 152 5.66 12.75 0.57
N GLU A 153 5.31 13.55 1.58
CA GLU A 153 6.17 13.81 2.74
C GLU A 153 6.44 12.53 3.53
N GLU A 154 5.42 11.69 3.73
CA GLU A 154 5.58 10.34 4.33
C GLU A 154 6.54 9.47 3.50
N PHE A 155 6.42 9.49 2.16
CA PHE A 155 7.33 8.76 1.27
C PHE A 155 8.78 9.23 1.42
N TYR A 156 9.03 10.55 1.42
CA TYR A 156 10.38 11.07 1.65
C TYR A 156 10.88 10.70 3.05
N GLY A 157 10.02 10.71 4.07
CA GLY A 157 10.36 10.26 5.42
C GLY A 157 10.87 8.82 5.45
N ASP A 158 10.26 7.93 4.68
CA ASP A 158 10.65 6.52 4.60
C ASP A 158 11.94 6.29 3.79
N TYR A 159 12.20 7.13 2.78
CA TYR A 159 13.22 6.85 1.76
C TYR A 159 14.35 7.88 1.63
N TYR A 160 14.34 8.98 2.38
CA TYR A 160 15.44 9.95 2.37
C TYR A 160 16.85 9.33 2.54
N PRO A 161 17.07 8.24 3.33
CA PRO A 161 18.40 7.65 3.45
C PRO A 161 18.92 7.05 2.13
N TYR A 162 18.02 6.77 1.18
CA TYR A 162 18.35 6.20 -0.12
C TYR A 162 18.32 7.23 -1.26
N LEU A 163 17.54 8.31 -1.11
CA LEU A 163 17.38 9.36 -2.12
C LEU A 163 18.44 10.47 -2.00
N GLY A 164 19.18 10.50 -0.88
CA GLY A 164 20.24 11.47 -0.63
C GLY A 164 19.73 12.78 -0.04
N GLY A 165 20.64 13.55 0.56
CA GLY A 165 20.30 14.76 1.31
C GLY A 165 19.65 14.48 2.66
N SER A 166 19.20 15.54 3.33
CA SER A 166 18.35 15.43 4.52
C SER A 166 16.87 15.44 4.13
N LEU A 167 16.01 14.92 5.02
CA LEU A 167 14.56 14.98 4.83
C LEU A 167 14.07 16.42 4.59
N ASP A 168 14.56 17.38 5.38
CA ASP A 168 14.17 18.78 5.25
C ASP A 168 14.55 19.38 3.88
N GLN A 169 15.69 18.96 3.32
CA GLN A 169 16.12 19.39 1.98
C GLN A 169 15.21 18.84 0.90
N LEU A 170 14.87 17.54 0.97
CA LEU A 170 13.95 16.92 0.02
C LEU A 170 12.57 17.57 0.09
N ILE A 171 12.02 17.77 1.29
CA ILE A 171 10.70 18.41 1.43
C ILE A 171 10.74 19.85 0.92
N SER A 172 11.72 20.66 1.33
CA SER A 172 11.76 22.08 0.96
C SER A 172 12.04 22.33 -0.52
N LYS A 173 12.81 21.46 -1.18
CA LYS A 173 13.17 21.61 -2.60
C LYS A 173 12.15 20.97 -3.53
N GLU A 174 11.57 19.85 -3.12
CA GLU A 174 10.86 18.97 -4.04
C GLU A 174 9.34 18.99 -3.86
N ILE A 175 8.83 19.48 -2.72
CA ILE A 175 7.40 19.63 -2.45
C ILE A 175 6.97 21.09 -2.63
N ASN A 176 6.05 21.31 -3.57
CA ASN A 176 5.30 22.56 -3.70
C ASN A 176 3.95 22.44 -2.96
N GLN A 177 3.82 23.13 -1.82
CA GLN A 177 2.61 23.11 -0.99
C GLN A 177 1.36 23.65 -1.72
N GLY A 178 1.53 24.42 -2.81
CA GLY A 178 0.44 24.92 -3.65
C GLY A 178 0.12 24.06 -4.87
N ASP A 179 0.96 23.06 -5.18
CA ASP A 179 0.79 22.20 -6.37
C ASP A 179 1.14 20.74 -6.06
N ALA A 180 0.13 20.00 -5.63
CA ALA A 180 0.26 18.59 -5.30
C ALA A 180 0.55 17.71 -6.53
N ILE A 181 0.13 18.11 -7.73
CA ILE A 181 0.33 17.33 -8.95
C ILE A 181 1.78 17.48 -9.44
N TYR A 182 2.29 18.71 -9.46
CA TYR A 182 3.70 18.96 -9.72
C TYR A 182 4.59 18.22 -8.72
N SER A 183 4.25 18.26 -7.42
CA SER A 183 5.03 17.58 -6.40
C SER A 183 5.06 16.06 -6.58
N LEU A 184 3.94 15.46 -7.01
CA LEU A 184 3.88 14.04 -7.35
C LEU A 184 4.76 13.72 -8.57
N ALA A 185 4.71 14.53 -9.62
CA ALA A 185 5.57 14.40 -10.80
C ALA A 185 7.05 14.43 -10.43
N ASN A 186 7.44 15.46 -9.68
CA ASN A 186 8.82 15.66 -9.26
C ASN A 186 9.34 14.51 -8.38
N LEU A 187 8.50 13.95 -7.49
CA LEU A 187 8.87 12.80 -6.68
C LEU A 187 9.24 11.58 -7.54
N VAL A 188 8.45 11.29 -8.57
CA VAL A 188 8.74 10.18 -9.48
C VAL A 188 10.02 10.42 -10.26
N ASP A 189 10.21 11.63 -10.79
CA ASP A 189 11.43 11.99 -11.53
C ASP A 189 12.71 11.79 -10.68
N ILE A 190 12.67 12.20 -9.41
CA ILE A 190 13.78 12.01 -8.48
C ILE A 190 14.06 10.53 -8.26
N VAL A 191 13.02 9.74 -8.00
CA VAL A 191 13.17 8.29 -7.78
C VAL A 191 13.75 7.62 -9.02
N ASP A 192 13.26 7.94 -10.20
CA ASP A 192 13.74 7.39 -11.46
C ASP A 192 15.19 7.77 -11.74
N HIS A 193 15.57 9.02 -11.48
CA HIS A 193 16.95 9.48 -11.57
C HIS A 193 17.84 8.68 -10.61
N THR A 194 17.48 8.60 -9.32
CA THR A 194 18.25 7.85 -8.31
C THR A 194 18.39 6.37 -8.69
N LEU A 195 17.31 5.72 -9.12
CA LEU A 195 17.36 4.32 -9.53
C LEU A 195 18.24 4.11 -10.77
N ARG A 196 18.25 5.06 -11.71
CA ARG A 196 19.12 5.02 -12.89
C ARG A 196 20.58 5.19 -12.51
N GLU A 197 20.90 6.13 -11.63
CA GLU A 197 22.27 6.34 -11.12
C GLU A 197 22.79 5.10 -10.40
N VAL A 198 21.99 4.50 -9.51
CA VAL A 198 22.35 3.27 -8.80
C VAL A 198 22.62 2.12 -9.77
N LYS A 199 21.78 1.96 -10.80
CA LYS A 199 21.96 0.94 -11.84
C LYS A 199 23.25 1.17 -12.64
N ASN A 200 23.51 2.42 -13.03
CA ASN A 200 24.70 2.79 -13.81
C ASN A 200 26.00 2.68 -12.99
N GLY A 201 25.94 2.97 -11.69
CA GLY A 201 27.08 2.83 -10.78
C GLY A 201 27.54 1.39 -10.57
N GLY A 202 26.69 0.40 -10.85
CA GLY A 202 27.04 -1.02 -10.83
C GLY A 202 27.25 -1.64 -9.44
N ASP A 203 26.99 -0.89 -8.36
CA ASP A 203 27.08 -1.41 -6.99
C ASP A 203 25.90 -2.35 -6.68
N LYS A 204 26.13 -3.65 -6.85
CA LYS A 204 25.16 -4.70 -6.54
C LYS A 204 24.80 -4.79 -5.05
N LYS A 205 25.57 -4.16 -4.15
CA LYS A 205 25.29 -4.13 -2.70
C LYS A 205 24.42 -2.94 -2.30
N HIS A 206 24.20 -1.97 -3.19
CA HIS A 206 23.36 -0.83 -2.90
C HIS A 206 21.93 -1.28 -2.53
N PRO A 207 21.29 -0.72 -1.49
CA PRO A 207 19.94 -1.12 -1.07
C PRO A 207 18.91 -1.06 -2.22
N LEU A 208 19.08 -0.11 -3.13
CA LEU A 208 18.22 0.09 -4.30
C LEU A 208 18.65 -0.67 -5.57
N ALA A 209 19.74 -1.46 -5.54
CA ALA A 209 20.28 -2.10 -6.74
C ALA A 209 19.28 -2.99 -7.50
N ASN A 210 18.40 -3.67 -6.75
CA ASN A 210 17.37 -4.56 -7.29
C ASN A 210 15.95 -3.97 -7.19
N VAL A 211 15.83 -2.67 -6.95
CA VAL A 211 14.54 -1.96 -6.92
C VAL A 211 14.12 -1.65 -8.35
N LYS A 212 12.87 -1.98 -8.67
CA LYS A 212 12.27 -1.85 -10.00
C LYS A 212 11.67 -0.47 -10.24
N GLY A 213 11.18 0.18 -9.19
CA GLY A 213 10.50 1.48 -9.27
C GLY A 213 9.64 1.74 -8.05
N ILE A 214 8.61 2.57 -8.23
CA ILE A 214 7.57 2.82 -7.24
C ILE A 214 6.42 1.83 -7.42
N TYR A 215 5.91 1.29 -6.32
CA TYR A 215 4.65 0.54 -6.28
C TYR A 215 3.60 1.42 -5.61
N LEU A 216 2.63 1.89 -6.39
CA LEU A 216 1.57 2.79 -5.90
C LEU A 216 0.41 1.97 -5.31
N LEU A 217 0.06 2.28 -4.06
CA LEU A 217 -1.08 1.70 -3.36
C LEU A 217 -2.11 2.79 -3.05
N ALA A 218 -3.27 2.75 -3.72
CA ALA A 218 -4.38 3.65 -3.45
C ALA A 218 -5.52 2.92 -2.72
N ASP A 219 -5.70 3.20 -1.44
CA ASP A 219 -6.87 2.74 -0.69
C ASP A 219 -8.01 3.75 -0.83
N GLU A 220 -9.24 3.26 -0.94
CA GLU A 220 -10.46 4.07 -1.05
C GLU A 220 -10.42 5.05 -2.25
N TYR A 221 -9.77 4.65 -3.36
CA TYR A 221 -9.51 5.46 -4.55
C TYR A 221 -10.75 6.15 -5.15
N ASP A 222 -11.93 5.54 -5.01
CA ASP A 222 -13.21 6.02 -5.52
C ASP A 222 -14.00 6.83 -4.47
N ALA A 223 -13.63 6.74 -3.19
CA ALA A 223 -14.43 7.28 -2.10
C ALA A 223 -14.57 8.80 -2.15
N PHE A 224 -13.55 9.50 -2.64
CA PHE A 224 -13.61 10.95 -2.78
C PHE A 224 -14.61 11.37 -3.87
N SER A 225 -14.47 10.84 -5.09
CA SER A 225 -15.37 11.20 -6.21
C SER A 225 -16.81 10.77 -5.98
N ASN A 226 -17.02 9.59 -5.39
CA ASN A 226 -18.37 9.06 -5.10
C ASN A 226 -19.17 9.92 -4.11
N GLU A 227 -18.52 10.78 -3.33
CA GLU A 227 -19.19 11.68 -2.38
C GLU A 227 -19.85 12.87 -3.09
N TYR A 228 -19.25 13.34 -4.19
CA TYR A 228 -19.63 14.59 -4.85
C TYR A 228 -20.33 14.38 -6.20
N MET A 229 -20.18 13.20 -6.79
CA MET A 229 -20.75 12.89 -8.08
C MET A 229 -22.25 12.60 -7.96
N ASP A 230 -23.09 13.51 -8.46
CA ASP A 230 -24.51 13.27 -8.66
C ASP A 230 -24.75 12.77 -10.10
N PRO A 231 -25.24 11.53 -10.30
CA PRO A 231 -25.56 11.00 -11.63
C PRO A 231 -26.63 11.80 -12.37
N HIS A 232 -27.48 12.53 -11.65
CA HIS A 232 -28.57 13.34 -12.20
C HIS A 232 -28.16 14.80 -12.44
N ASN A 233 -27.05 15.26 -11.85
CA ASN A 233 -26.53 16.61 -12.04
C ASN A 233 -25.00 16.66 -11.87
N SER A 234 -24.27 16.31 -12.92
CA SER A 234 -22.81 16.23 -12.88
C SER A 234 -22.07 17.56 -13.03
N GLN A 235 -22.76 18.64 -13.44
CA GLN A 235 -22.13 19.93 -13.78
C GLN A 235 -21.34 20.55 -12.60
N PRO A 236 -21.86 20.62 -11.36
CA PRO A 236 -21.13 21.20 -10.24
C PRO A 236 -19.82 20.46 -9.94
N TRP A 237 -19.84 19.13 -9.99
CA TRP A 237 -18.65 18.31 -9.84
C TRP A 237 -17.68 18.50 -11.01
N ALA A 238 -18.18 18.38 -12.25
CA ALA A 238 -17.35 18.41 -13.44
C ALA A 238 -16.53 19.70 -13.59
N ALA A 239 -17.10 20.85 -13.19
CA ALA A 239 -16.45 22.16 -13.22
C ALA A 239 -15.61 22.49 -11.97
N SER A 240 -15.59 21.62 -10.96
CA SER A 240 -14.91 21.91 -9.69
C SER A 240 -13.39 21.70 -9.73
N ALA A 241 -12.68 22.46 -8.91
CA ALA A 241 -11.26 22.24 -8.65
C ALA A 241 -10.97 20.83 -8.12
N ALA A 242 -11.87 20.27 -7.31
CA ALA A 242 -11.76 18.92 -6.77
C ALA A 242 -11.76 17.84 -7.88
N SER A 243 -12.67 17.94 -8.85
CA SER A 243 -12.70 17.06 -10.03
C SER A 243 -11.45 17.20 -10.88
N SER A 244 -11.02 18.44 -11.15
CA SER A 244 -9.78 18.71 -11.89
C SER A 244 -8.56 18.12 -11.21
N LEU A 245 -8.47 18.21 -9.87
CA LEU A 245 -7.35 17.65 -9.10
C LEU A 245 -7.34 16.12 -9.14
N VAL A 246 -8.49 15.46 -8.99
CA VAL A 246 -8.59 13.99 -9.14
C VAL A 246 -8.17 13.54 -10.53
N LYS A 247 -8.64 14.24 -11.57
CA LYS A 247 -8.26 13.94 -12.96
C LYS A 247 -6.76 14.15 -13.20
N GLY A 248 -6.21 15.25 -12.69
CA GLY A 248 -4.78 15.55 -12.74
C GLY A 248 -3.96 14.45 -12.08
N PHE A 249 -4.34 14.05 -10.86
CA PHE A 249 -3.68 12.96 -10.12
C PHE A 249 -3.62 11.67 -10.94
N TRP A 250 -4.76 11.19 -11.46
CA TRP A 250 -4.77 9.93 -12.22
C TRP A 250 -4.15 10.06 -13.62
N ALA A 251 -4.21 11.24 -14.25
CA ALA A 251 -3.52 11.50 -15.51
C ALA A 251 -2.00 11.42 -15.31
N THR A 252 -1.49 12.06 -14.26
CA THR A 252 -0.08 12.01 -13.86
C THR A 252 0.35 10.58 -13.54
N VAL A 253 -0.42 9.85 -12.72
CA VAL A 253 -0.14 8.42 -12.45
C VAL A 253 -0.11 7.61 -13.74
N LYS A 254 -1.03 7.84 -14.67
CA LYS A 254 -1.07 7.11 -15.95
C LYS A 254 0.15 7.40 -16.82
N GLU A 255 0.58 8.65 -16.89
CA GLU A 255 1.76 9.07 -17.64
C GLU A 255 3.04 8.44 -17.09
N MET A 256 3.13 8.28 -15.76
CA MET A 256 4.29 7.70 -15.08
C MET A 256 4.47 6.19 -15.28
N VAL A 257 3.44 5.48 -15.73
CA VAL A 257 3.52 4.03 -15.95
C VAL A 257 3.70 3.71 -17.45
N ALA A 258 3.60 4.69 -18.33
CA ALA A 258 3.79 4.54 -19.78
C ALA A 258 5.27 4.60 -20.19
#